data_AF-A0A4R8R0S2-F1
#
_entry.id   AF-A0A4R8R0S2-F1
#
_cell.length_a   1.000
_cell.length_b   1.000
_cell.length_c   1.000
_cell.angle_alpha   90.00
_cell.angle_beta   90.00
_cell.angle_gamma   90.00
#
_symmetry.space_group_name_H-M   'P 1'
#
loop_
_entity.id
_entity.type
_entity.pdbx_description
1 polymer ?
#
loop_
_entity_poly.entity_id
_entity_poly.type
_entity_poly.pdbx_seq_one_letter_code
_entity_poly.pdbx_strand_id
1 'polypeptide(L)'
;MLEETQADEDAKQPYGEISIIEKDFGQKVNQDVESRHGFAAQASRRKLMAQARNWLLSAALRPYHSWVYWRDVDVETAPFTILEDLMRHNKDVIVPNVWRPLPDWLGGEQPYDLNSWQESETALALADTLDEDAVIVEGYAEYATWRPHLAYLRDPYGDPDMEMEIDGVGGVSILAKARVFRSGVHFPAFSFEKHAETEGFGKMAKRMEYSVVGLPHYTIWHLYEPSVDDIKHMEEMEQERLAREKEEEEKTEKAKKVKEQFGDASTQWEKDKSDMRNLAADDTKQRKVDIKKGDSQGNDAEGITK
;
A
#
# COMPACT_ATOMS: atom_id res chain seq x y z
N MET A 1 -7.91 33.39 10.42
CA MET A 1 -9.10 33.30 9.55
C MET A 1 -9.54 31.86 9.25
N LEU A 2 -8.72 30.98 8.64
CA LEU A 2 -9.12 29.57 8.44
C LEU A 2 -9.21 28.79 9.76
N GLU A 3 -8.14 28.85 10.57
CA GLU A 3 -8.10 28.21 11.89
C GLU A 3 -9.24 28.68 12.80
N GLU A 4 -9.55 29.98 12.79
CA GLU A 4 -10.70 30.54 13.53
C GLU A 4 -12.06 30.05 13.00
N THR A 5 -12.17 29.74 11.70
CA THR A 5 -13.41 29.23 11.09
C THR A 5 -13.60 27.73 11.34
N GLN A 6 -12.50 26.98 11.40
CA GLN A 6 -12.49 25.53 11.66
C GLN A 6 -12.47 25.19 13.16
N ALA A 7 -12.09 26.13 14.02
CA ALA A 7 -12.09 25.95 15.47
C ALA A 7 -13.50 26.07 16.05
N ASP A 8 -14.26 24.99 15.98
CA ASP A 8 -15.44 24.84 16.83
C ASP A 8 -15.01 24.72 18.30
N GLU A 9 -15.76 25.33 19.23
CA GLU A 9 -15.48 25.23 20.66
C GLU A 9 -15.61 23.79 21.17
N ASP A 10 -16.47 22.98 20.53
CA ASP A 10 -16.58 21.55 20.76
C ASP A 10 -15.71 20.77 19.76
N ALA A 11 -14.58 20.25 20.24
CA ALA A 11 -13.70 19.38 19.46
C ALA A 11 -14.37 18.10 18.91
N LYS A 12 -15.59 17.77 19.36
CA LYS A 12 -16.40 16.66 18.85
C LYS A 12 -17.38 17.04 17.73
N GLN A 13 -17.45 18.32 17.34
CA GLN A 13 -18.31 18.81 16.26
C GLN A 13 -17.50 19.30 15.05
N PRO A 14 -16.78 18.41 14.34
CA PRO A 14 -15.99 18.81 13.18
C PRO A 14 -16.83 19.10 11.92
N TYR A 15 -18.14 18.85 11.95
CA TYR A 15 -19.04 19.00 10.80
C TYR A 15 -20.22 19.90 11.14
N GLY A 16 -20.52 20.87 10.26
CA GLY A 16 -21.70 21.72 10.43
C GLY A 16 -23.04 21.00 10.23
N GLU A 17 -23.07 19.98 9.35
CA GLU A 17 -24.25 19.14 9.12
C GLU A 17 -23.82 17.74 8.68
N ILE A 18 -24.49 16.71 9.18
CA ILE A 18 -24.34 15.32 8.74
C ILE A 18 -25.71 14.79 8.35
N SER A 19 -25.82 14.29 7.11
CA SER A 19 -27.03 13.67 6.58
C SER A 19 -26.70 12.26 6.07
N ILE A 20 -27.46 11.27 6.54
CA ILE A 20 -27.41 9.89 6.03
C ILE A 20 -28.68 9.67 5.23
N ILE A 21 -28.54 9.22 3.98
CA ILE A 21 -29.68 9.04 3.09
C ILE A 21 -29.68 7.65 2.50
N GLU A 22 -30.79 6.94 2.69
CA GLU A 22 -31.02 5.60 2.17
C GLU A 22 -31.99 5.67 0.98
N LYS A 23 -31.58 5.10 -0.16
CA LYS A 23 -32.43 4.96 -1.33
C LYS A 23 -32.13 3.66 -2.04
N ASP A 24 -33.15 2.80 -2.14
CA ASP A 24 -33.10 1.61 -2.99
C ASP A 24 -33.40 1.98 -4.46
N PHE A 25 -32.52 1.52 -5.35
CA PHE A 25 -32.63 1.65 -6.81
C PHE A 25 -33.00 0.32 -7.49
N GLY A 26 -33.33 -0.72 -6.71
CA GLY A 26 -33.83 -2.00 -7.20
C GLY A 26 -32.76 -2.83 -7.88
N GLN A 27 -31.50 -2.75 -7.41
CA GLN A 27 -30.40 -3.54 -7.99
C GLN A 27 -30.71 -5.04 -7.85
N LYS A 28 -30.98 -5.71 -8.97
CA LYS A 28 -31.11 -7.17 -8.98
C LYS A 28 -29.72 -7.77 -8.84
N VAL A 29 -29.37 -8.14 -7.62
CA VAL A 29 -28.12 -8.86 -7.31
C VAL A 29 -28.26 -10.30 -7.81
N ASN A 30 -27.95 -10.55 -9.07
CA ASN A 30 -27.77 -11.93 -9.54
C ASN A 30 -26.55 -12.54 -8.81
N GLN A 31 -26.70 -13.78 -8.32
CA GLN A 31 -25.75 -14.45 -7.42
C GLN A 31 -24.53 -15.05 -8.14
N ASP A 32 -24.40 -14.88 -9.45
CA ASP A 32 -23.31 -15.48 -10.21
C ASP A 32 -22.13 -14.51 -10.38
N VAL A 33 -20.97 -14.85 -9.82
CA VAL A 33 -19.80 -13.98 -9.70
C VAL A 33 -19.16 -13.73 -11.08
N GLU A 34 -19.21 -14.72 -11.99
CA GLU A 34 -18.71 -14.60 -13.37
C GLU A 34 -19.55 -13.61 -14.22
N SER A 35 -20.85 -13.48 -13.94
CA SER A 35 -21.74 -12.54 -14.64
C SER A 35 -21.55 -11.08 -14.21
N ARG A 36 -20.90 -10.82 -13.06
CA ARG A 36 -20.71 -9.46 -12.51
C ARG A 36 -19.52 -8.71 -13.11
N HIS A 37 -18.50 -9.45 -13.55
CA HIS A 37 -17.28 -8.90 -14.11
C HIS A 37 -17.26 -8.86 -15.63
N GLY A 38 -18.26 -9.43 -16.30
CA GLY A 38 -18.39 -9.33 -17.75
C GLY A 38 -18.59 -7.89 -18.21
N PHE A 39 -17.87 -7.50 -19.26
CA PHE A 39 -17.93 -6.19 -19.91
C PHE A 39 -19.37 -5.64 -20.07
N ALA A 40 -20.32 -6.50 -20.46
CA ALA A 40 -21.74 -6.13 -20.64
C ALA A 40 -22.47 -5.70 -19.35
N ALA A 41 -22.07 -6.22 -18.18
CA ALA A 41 -22.72 -5.88 -16.90
C ALA A 41 -22.23 -4.55 -16.33
N GLN A 42 -20.99 -4.15 -16.66
CA GLN A 42 -20.37 -2.93 -16.13
C GLN A 42 -21.10 -1.66 -16.55
N ALA A 43 -21.52 -1.58 -17.81
CA ALA A 43 -22.28 -0.44 -18.32
C ALA A 43 -23.57 -0.22 -17.51
N SER A 44 -24.31 -1.29 -17.22
CA SER A 44 -25.55 -1.21 -16.43
C SER A 44 -25.28 -0.81 -14.97
N ARG A 45 -24.22 -1.34 -14.37
CA ARG A 45 -23.79 -0.98 -13.01
C ARG A 45 -23.43 0.51 -12.92
N ARG A 46 -22.63 1.03 -13.85
CA ARG A 46 -22.26 2.46 -13.87
C ARG A 46 -23.47 3.37 -14.01
N LYS A 47 -24.41 3.04 -14.90
CA LYS A 47 -25.66 3.79 -15.05
C LYS A 47 -26.47 3.84 -13.74
N LEU A 48 -26.50 2.73 -12.98
CA LEU A 48 -27.17 2.68 -11.68
C LEU A 48 -26.44 3.52 -10.61
N MET A 49 -25.11 3.42 -10.53
CA MET A 49 -24.31 4.26 -9.61
C MET A 49 -24.47 5.74 -9.91
N ALA A 50 -24.54 6.11 -11.20
CA ALA A 50 -24.80 7.48 -11.63
C ALA A 50 -26.16 8.00 -11.12
N GLN A 51 -27.21 7.17 -11.13
CA GLN A 51 -28.51 7.52 -10.54
C GLN A 51 -28.39 7.78 -9.04
N ALA A 52 -27.66 6.93 -8.32
CA ALA A 52 -27.44 7.10 -6.88
C ALA A 52 -26.66 8.39 -6.57
N ARG A 53 -25.56 8.66 -7.27
CA ARG A 53 -24.77 9.90 -7.12
C ARG A 53 -25.61 11.14 -7.43
N ASN A 54 -26.37 11.15 -8.52
CA ASN A 54 -27.23 12.28 -8.87
C ASN A 54 -28.35 12.52 -7.85
N TRP A 55 -28.93 11.46 -7.30
CA TRP A 55 -29.97 11.57 -6.30
C TRP A 55 -29.41 12.14 -4.98
N LEU A 56 -28.25 11.64 -4.54
CA LEU A 56 -27.54 12.17 -3.38
C LEU A 56 -27.19 13.65 -3.58
N LEU A 57 -26.62 14.01 -4.74
CA LEU A 57 -26.31 15.39 -5.09
C LEU A 57 -27.56 16.28 -5.01
N SER A 58 -28.67 15.84 -5.58
CA SER A 58 -29.93 16.61 -5.58
C SER A 58 -30.50 16.77 -4.17
N ALA A 59 -30.35 15.76 -3.32
CA ALA A 59 -30.82 15.80 -1.94
C ALA A 59 -29.92 16.63 -1.01
N ALA A 60 -28.61 16.69 -1.26
CA ALA A 60 -27.62 17.29 -0.38
C ALA A 60 -27.14 18.70 -0.80
N LEU A 61 -27.15 19.03 -2.10
CA LEU A 61 -26.63 20.32 -2.57
C LEU A 61 -27.52 21.49 -2.08
N ARG A 62 -26.88 22.55 -1.57
CA ARG A 62 -27.55 23.76 -1.08
C ARG A 62 -27.05 25.00 -1.83
N PRO A 63 -27.83 26.10 -1.86
CA PRO A 63 -27.44 27.34 -2.56
C PRO A 63 -26.14 27.96 -2.03
N TYR A 64 -25.83 27.74 -0.75
CA TYR A 64 -24.65 28.29 -0.08
C TYR A 64 -23.39 27.41 -0.19
N HIS A 65 -23.49 26.21 -0.78
CA HIS A 65 -22.30 25.38 -1.02
C HIS A 65 -21.44 25.98 -2.13
N SER A 66 -20.14 26.10 -1.86
CA SER A 66 -19.13 26.60 -2.83
C SER A 66 -18.42 25.47 -3.56
N TRP A 67 -18.21 24.33 -2.89
CA TRP A 67 -17.53 23.15 -3.39
C TRP A 67 -18.34 21.90 -3.06
N VAL A 68 -18.13 20.84 -3.82
CA VAL A 68 -18.65 19.49 -3.58
C VAL A 68 -17.45 18.55 -3.69
N TYR A 69 -17.24 17.76 -2.65
CA TYR A 69 -16.18 16.76 -2.60
C TYR A 69 -16.81 15.37 -2.58
N TRP A 70 -16.56 14.58 -3.62
CA TRP A 70 -16.92 13.17 -3.70
C TRP A 70 -15.73 12.35 -3.19
N ARG A 71 -15.99 11.41 -2.29
CA ARG A 71 -15.00 10.48 -1.76
C ARG A 71 -15.64 9.11 -1.59
N ASP A 72 -15.03 8.08 -2.16
CA ASP A 72 -15.47 6.72 -1.93
C ASP A 72 -15.09 6.25 -0.50
N VAL A 73 -15.87 5.31 0.04
CA VAL A 73 -15.81 4.88 1.45
C VAL A 73 -14.56 4.06 1.78
N ASP A 74 -13.93 3.51 0.76
CA ASP A 74 -12.77 2.62 0.75
C ASP A 74 -11.44 3.37 0.50
N VAL A 75 -11.45 4.70 0.53
CA VAL A 75 -10.21 5.50 0.60
C VAL A 75 -9.61 5.38 2.01
N GLU A 76 -8.49 4.66 2.11
CA GLU A 76 -7.76 4.37 3.34
C GLU A 76 -7.03 5.59 3.90
N THR A 77 -6.19 6.26 3.08
CA THR A 77 -5.44 7.44 3.53
C THR A 77 -5.43 8.55 2.48
N ALA A 78 -5.46 9.80 2.97
CA ALA A 78 -5.30 11.01 2.20
C ALA A 78 -4.65 12.08 3.09
N PRO A 79 -3.95 13.08 2.52
CA PRO A 79 -3.45 14.22 3.30
C PRO A 79 -4.60 14.92 4.04
N PHE A 80 -4.34 15.35 5.28
CA PHE A 80 -5.34 16.05 6.10
C PHE A 80 -5.75 17.40 5.50
N THR A 81 -4.91 17.97 4.63
CA THR A 81 -5.12 19.20 3.86
C THR A 81 -5.73 18.97 2.48
N ILE A 82 -6.25 17.77 2.17
CA ILE A 82 -6.70 17.44 0.80
C ILE A 82 -7.68 18.45 0.21
N LEU A 83 -8.58 19.02 1.01
CA LEU A 83 -9.51 20.03 0.50
C LEU A 83 -8.77 21.31 0.14
N GLU A 84 -7.93 21.82 1.05
CA GLU A 84 -7.11 23.02 0.83
C GLU A 84 -6.16 22.86 -0.37
N ASP A 85 -5.51 21.69 -0.45
CA ASP A 85 -4.53 21.35 -1.47
C ASP A 85 -5.17 21.27 -2.86
N LEU A 86 -6.39 20.76 -2.97
CA LEU A 86 -7.12 20.75 -4.24
C LEU A 86 -7.77 22.11 -4.55
N MET A 87 -8.30 22.81 -3.55
CA MET A 87 -8.97 24.11 -3.71
C MET A 87 -8.03 25.21 -4.23
N ARG A 88 -6.76 25.22 -3.82
CA ARG A 88 -5.78 26.25 -4.22
C ARG A 88 -5.46 26.26 -5.72
N HIS A 89 -5.64 25.14 -6.43
CA HIS A 89 -5.52 25.07 -7.90
C HIS A 89 -6.63 25.84 -8.62
N ASN A 90 -7.74 26.12 -7.93
CA ASN A 90 -8.86 26.92 -8.43
C ASN A 90 -9.46 26.42 -9.76
N LYS A 91 -9.42 25.10 -10.01
CA LYS A 91 -10.07 24.45 -11.16
C LYS A 91 -11.55 24.18 -10.87
N ASP A 92 -12.32 23.98 -11.93
CA ASP A 92 -13.76 23.68 -11.80
C ASP A 92 -13.99 22.25 -11.35
N VAL A 93 -13.22 21.31 -11.88
CA VAL A 93 -13.14 19.90 -11.48
C VAL A 93 -11.68 19.51 -11.35
N ILE A 94 -11.31 18.92 -10.22
CA ILE A 94 -9.97 18.43 -9.96
C ILE A 94 -9.99 17.07 -9.25
N VAL A 95 -9.10 16.17 -9.66
CA VAL A 95 -8.90 14.86 -9.03
C VAL A 95 -7.44 14.60 -8.67
N PRO A 96 -7.16 13.97 -7.52
CA PRO A 96 -5.85 13.44 -7.21
C PRO A 96 -5.59 12.13 -7.95
N ASN A 97 -4.35 11.67 -7.94
CA ASN A 97 -4.01 10.32 -8.35
C ASN A 97 -4.37 9.30 -7.25
N VAL A 98 -4.80 8.10 -7.63
CA VAL A 98 -5.28 7.08 -6.69
C VAL A 98 -4.49 5.78 -6.87
N TRP A 99 -3.84 5.38 -5.79
CA TRP A 99 -3.03 4.17 -5.73
C TRP A 99 -3.57 3.24 -4.65
N ARG A 100 -3.23 1.96 -4.74
CA ARG A 100 -3.48 1.01 -3.66
C ARG A 100 -2.14 0.50 -3.11
N PRO A 101 -1.99 0.38 -1.78
CA PRO A 101 -0.89 -0.36 -1.23
C PRO A 101 -1.09 -1.83 -1.58
N LEU A 102 0.01 -2.54 -1.75
CA LEU A 102 0.04 -3.98 -1.90
C LEU A 102 1.03 -4.55 -0.88
N PRO A 103 0.89 -5.83 -0.54
CA PRO A 103 1.96 -6.52 0.14
C PRO A 103 3.26 -6.55 -0.68
N ASP A 104 4.41 -6.65 0.00
CA ASP A 104 5.74 -6.61 -0.63
C ASP A 104 5.91 -7.67 -1.73
N TRP A 105 5.33 -8.86 -1.55
CA TRP A 105 5.40 -9.95 -2.53
C TRP A 105 4.61 -9.68 -3.83
N LEU A 106 3.68 -8.70 -3.81
CA LEU A 106 2.95 -8.23 -4.99
C LEU A 106 3.52 -6.92 -5.55
N GLY A 107 4.65 -6.45 -5.04
CA GLY A 107 5.31 -5.23 -5.52
C GLY A 107 5.01 -3.96 -4.72
N GLY A 108 4.39 -4.07 -3.55
CA GLY A 108 4.29 -2.99 -2.55
C GLY A 108 3.24 -1.91 -2.82
N GLU A 109 3.05 -1.50 -4.07
CA GLU A 109 2.05 -0.51 -4.45
C GLU A 109 1.67 -0.66 -5.93
N GLN A 110 0.47 -0.22 -6.30
CA GLN A 110 0.10 -0.13 -7.70
C GLN A 110 -0.95 0.95 -8.00
N PRO A 111 -1.05 1.38 -9.26
CA PRO A 111 -2.18 2.13 -9.79
C PRO A 111 -3.52 1.46 -9.46
N TYR A 112 -4.50 2.27 -9.03
CA TYR A 112 -5.85 1.80 -8.72
C TYR A 112 -6.90 2.35 -9.70
N ASP A 113 -7.08 3.67 -9.74
CA ASP A 113 -8.16 4.29 -10.50
C ASP A 113 -7.76 4.56 -11.95
N LEU A 114 -8.24 3.72 -12.86
CA LEU A 114 -8.00 3.87 -14.31
C LEU A 114 -9.03 4.76 -15.01
N ASN A 115 -10.00 5.34 -14.29
CA ASN A 115 -11.09 6.13 -14.88
C ASN A 115 -10.72 7.62 -15.06
N SER A 116 -9.55 8.02 -14.57
CA SER A 116 -8.98 9.35 -14.80
C SER A 116 -7.99 9.27 -15.96
N TRP A 117 -8.31 9.88 -17.10
CA TRP A 117 -7.52 9.76 -18.32
C TRP A 117 -7.72 10.94 -19.26
N GLN A 118 -6.75 11.18 -20.13
CA GLN A 118 -6.89 12.09 -21.26
C GLN A 118 -7.29 11.31 -22.52
N GLU A 119 -8.12 11.91 -23.35
CA GLU A 119 -8.68 11.28 -24.54
C GLU A 119 -7.60 10.93 -25.56
N SER A 120 -7.87 9.93 -26.40
CA SER A 120 -6.96 9.51 -27.49
C SER A 120 -7.68 9.47 -28.83
N GLU A 121 -6.94 9.69 -29.93
CA GLU A 121 -7.50 9.56 -31.29
C GLU A 121 -8.02 8.15 -31.56
N THR A 122 -7.37 7.12 -31.01
CA THR A 122 -7.80 5.72 -31.19
C THR A 122 -9.10 5.43 -30.44
N ALA A 123 -9.28 5.98 -29.23
CA ALA A 123 -10.51 5.84 -28.47
C ALA A 123 -11.68 6.58 -29.13
N LEU A 124 -11.44 7.77 -29.70
CA LEU A 124 -12.45 8.49 -30.48
C LEU A 124 -12.88 7.70 -31.72
N ALA A 125 -11.92 7.17 -32.49
CA ALA A 125 -12.20 6.33 -33.65
C ALA A 125 -12.98 5.06 -33.26
N LEU A 126 -12.65 4.44 -32.13
CA LEU A 126 -13.40 3.31 -31.60
C LEU A 126 -14.83 3.73 -31.23
N ALA A 127 -14.99 4.84 -30.51
CA ALA A 127 -16.29 5.35 -30.08
C ALA A 127 -17.26 5.58 -31.26
N ASP A 128 -16.75 6.05 -32.40
CA ASP A 128 -17.53 6.27 -33.62
C ASP A 128 -18.06 4.96 -34.24
N THR A 129 -17.45 3.81 -33.94
CA THR A 129 -17.90 2.50 -34.43
C THR A 129 -18.97 1.85 -33.55
N LEU A 130 -19.20 2.38 -32.35
CA LEU A 130 -20.11 1.77 -31.37
C LEU A 130 -21.53 2.32 -31.47
N ASP A 131 -22.51 1.50 -31.10
CA ASP A 131 -23.92 1.89 -30.99
C ASP A 131 -24.13 3.04 -30.00
N GLU A 132 -25.16 3.86 -30.20
CA GLU A 132 -25.46 5.05 -29.38
C GLU A 132 -25.47 4.76 -27.86
N ASP A 133 -26.08 3.65 -27.46
CA ASP A 133 -26.23 3.24 -26.07
C ASP A 133 -25.01 2.54 -25.45
N ALA A 134 -23.98 2.26 -26.26
CA ALA A 134 -22.76 1.59 -25.82
C ALA A 134 -21.98 2.46 -24.83
N VAL A 135 -21.36 1.80 -23.84
CA VAL A 135 -20.51 2.46 -22.84
C VAL A 135 -19.14 1.79 -22.88
N ILE A 136 -18.11 2.58 -23.13
CA ILE A 136 -16.71 2.21 -22.98
C ILE A 136 -16.42 2.22 -21.48
N VAL A 137 -15.82 1.14 -21.00
CA VAL A 137 -15.41 0.97 -19.61
C VAL A 137 -13.92 0.64 -19.64
N GLU A 138 -13.11 1.52 -19.05
CA GLU A 138 -11.65 1.32 -19.01
C GLU A 138 -11.24 0.10 -18.19
N GLY A 139 -10.07 -0.46 -18.52
CA GLY A 139 -9.50 -1.63 -17.86
C GLY A 139 -9.93 -2.98 -18.42
N TYR A 140 -10.70 -3.00 -19.51
CA TYR A 140 -11.16 -4.21 -20.20
C TYR A 140 -10.42 -4.43 -21.52
N ALA A 141 -9.96 -5.66 -21.76
CA ALA A 141 -9.17 -6.02 -22.94
C ALA A 141 -9.97 -5.91 -24.25
N GLU A 142 -11.30 -5.92 -24.15
CA GLU A 142 -12.25 -5.82 -25.25
C GLU A 142 -12.09 -4.52 -26.05
N TYR A 143 -11.69 -3.42 -25.40
CA TYR A 143 -11.50 -2.11 -26.04
C TYR A 143 -10.09 -1.58 -25.77
N ALA A 144 -9.24 -1.64 -26.80
CA ALA A 144 -7.93 -1.01 -26.76
C ALA A 144 -8.07 0.51 -27.03
N THR A 145 -8.29 1.28 -25.96
CA THR A 145 -8.49 2.74 -26.02
C THR A 145 -7.19 3.52 -26.15
N TRP A 146 -6.06 2.97 -25.68
CA TRP A 146 -4.74 3.63 -25.68
C TRP A 146 -4.73 5.01 -25.02
N ARG A 147 -5.64 5.23 -24.07
CA ARG A 147 -5.70 6.48 -23.32
C ARG A 147 -4.55 6.55 -22.32
N PRO A 148 -3.86 7.70 -22.20
CA PRO A 148 -2.98 7.93 -21.06
C PRO A 148 -3.81 8.06 -19.78
N HIS A 149 -3.67 7.10 -18.87
CA HIS A 149 -4.33 7.12 -17.57
C HIS A 149 -3.47 7.87 -16.55
N LEU A 150 -4.11 8.75 -15.76
CA LEU A 150 -3.48 9.52 -14.69
C LEU A 150 -2.70 8.64 -13.72
N ALA A 151 -3.22 7.44 -13.44
CA ALA A 151 -2.64 6.47 -12.52
C ALA A 151 -1.22 6.04 -12.89
N TYR A 152 -0.91 5.92 -14.19
CA TYR A 152 0.41 5.50 -14.66
C TYR A 152 1.42 6.65 -14.77
N LEU A 153 0.99 7.90 -14.57
CA LEU A 153 1.84 9.07 -14.71
C LEU A 153 2.50 9.51 -13.39
N ARG A 154 2.30 8.76 -12.30
CA ARG A 154 2.90 9.10 -11.00
C ARG A 154 4.41 8.95 -11.06
N ASP A 155 5.10 10.01 -10.65
CA ASP A 155 6.48 10.00 -10.21
C ASP A 155 6.47 10.35 -8.70
N PRO A 156 6.96 9.46 -7.81
CA PRO A 156 7.07 9.74 -6.37
C PRO A 156 7.91 10.98 -6.02
N TYR A 157 8.78 11.43 -6.93
CA TYR A 157 9.60 12.63 -6.77
C TYR A 157 9.10 13.80 -7.62
N GLY A 158 7.98 13.63 -8.31
CA GLY A 158 7.35 14.65 -9.13
C GLY A 158 6.73 15.78 -8.31
N ASP A 159 6.48 16.90 -8.96
CA ASP A 159 5.82 18.05 -8.33
C ASP A 159 4.34 17.71 -8.03
N PRO A 160 3.90 17.67 -6.75
CA PRO A 160 2.50 17.41 -6.41
C PRO A 160 1.53 18.43 -7.00
N ASP A 161 2.03 19.61 -7.39
CA ASP A 161 1.24 20.70 -7.96
C ASP A 161 1.12 20.59 -9.49
N MET A 162 1.78 19.60 -10.10
CA MET A 162 1.70 19.40 -11.53
C MET A 162 0.24 19.16 -11.94
N GLU A 163 -0.25 19.97 -12.85
CA GLU A 163 -1.61 19.86 -13.38
C GLU A 163 -1.58 19.20 -14.75
N MET A 164 -2.52 18.29 -14.99
CA MET A 164 -2.75 17.69 -16.29
C MET A 164 -4.21 17.84 -16.67
N GLU A 165 -4.50 18.33 -17.88
CA GLU A 165 -5.87 18.27 -18.40
C GLU A 165 -6.28 16.83 -18.67
N ILE A 166 -7.48 16.47 -18.23
CA ILE A 166 -8.06 15.15 -18.43
C ILE A 166 -9.47 15.28 -19.00
N ASP A 167 -9.98 14.20 -19.58
CA ASP A 167 -11.29 14.12 -20.22
C ASP A 167 -12.21 13.15 -19.46
N GLY A 168 -11.66 12.03 -19.00
CA GLY A 168 -12.29 11.11 -18.06
C GLY A 168 -11.90 11.45 -16.62
N VAL A 169 -12.86 11.32 -15.71
CA VAL A 169 -12.69 11.56 -14.27
C VAL A 169 -13.12 10.29 -13.53
N GLY A 170 -12.28 9.82 -12.61
CA GLY A 170 -12.64 8.71 -11.74
C GLY A 170 -13.39 9.09 -10.47
N GLY A 171 -14.16 8.15 -9.92
CA GLY A 171 -15.13 8.37 -8.85
C GLY A 171 -14.56 8.45 -7.43
N VAL A 172 -13.31 8.05 -7.23
CA VAL A 172 -12.74 7.79 -5.90
C VAL A 172 -12.57 9.07 -5.09
N SER A 173 -12.10 10.14 -5.73
CA SER A 173 -11.92 11.45 -5.09
C SER A 173 -12.07 12.55 -6.13
N ILE A 174 -13.14 13.34 -6.02
CA ILE A 174 -13.43 14.44 -6.95
C ILE A 174 -13.74 15.69 -6.15
N LEU A 175 -12.94 16.74 -6.32
CA LEU A 175 -13.32 18.07 -5.88
C LEU A 175 -13.85 18.86 -7.08
N ALA A 176 -15.07 19.38 -6.96
CA ALA A 176 -15.64 20.24 -7.98
C ALA A 176 -16.32 21.47 -7.38
N LYS A 177 -16.26 22.60 -8.10
CA LYS A 177 -17.01 23.80 -7.71
C LYS A 177 -18.49 23.51 -7.80
N ALA A 178 -19.25 23.90 -6.78
CA ALA A 178 -20.69 23.64 -6.73
C ALA A 178 -21.47 24.27 -7.89
N ARG A 179 -20.91 25.32 -8.54
CA ARG A 179 -21.48 25.93 -9.76
C ARG A 179 -21.55 24.96 -10.94
N VAL A 180 -20.62 24.01 -11.05
CA VAL A 180 -20.56 22.99 -12.11
C VAL A 180 -21.82 22.13 -12.09
N PHE A 181 -22.25 21.73 -10.90
CA PHE A 181 -23.48 20.97 -10.73
C PHE A 181 -24.72 21.84 -10.95
N ARG A 182 -24.72 23.08 -10.45
CA ARG A 182 -25.86 24.00 -10.60
C ARG A 182 -26.12 24.43 -12.05
N SER A 183 -25.10 24.41 -12.92
CA SER A 183 -25.26 24.68 -14.35
C SER A 183 -25.82 23.48 -15.12
N GLY A 184 -25.88 22.29 -14.52
CA GLY A 184 -26.45 21.09 -15.12
C GLY A 184 -25.47 19.95 -15.39
N VAL A 185 -24.17 20.11 -15.07
CA VAL A 185 -23.23 18.98 -15.15
C VAL A 185 -23.59 17.97 -14.06
N HIS A 186 -23.69 16.71 -14.41
CA HIS A 186 -24.08 15.63 -13.51
C HIS A 186 -23.43 14.31 -13.96
N PHE A 187 -23.68 13.22 -13.23
CA PHE A 187 -23.18 11.89 -13.60
C PHE A 187 -24.16 11.26 -14.59
N PRO A 188 -23.83 11.09 -15.89
CA PRO A 188 -24.82 10.59 -16.85
C PRO A 188 -25.24 9.15 -16.52
N ALA A 189 -26.54 8.95 -16.26
CA ALA A 189 -27.14 7.62 -16.07
C ALA A 189 -27.51 6.94 -17.41
N PHE A 190 -26.96 7.45 -18.49
CA PHE A 190 -27.15 7.04 -19.87
C PHE A 190 -25.79 7.16 -20.59
N SER A 191 -25.70 6.67 -21.83
CA SER A 191 -24.49 6.84 -22.64
C SER A 191 -24.36 8.31 -23.05
N PHE A 192 -23.35 8.98 -22.52
CA PHE A 192 -22.92 10.32 -22.92
C PHE A 192 -21.53 10.21 -23.55
N GLU A 193 -21.45 10.41 -24.87
CA GLU A 193 -20.21 10.19 -25.63
C GLU A 193 -19.57 8.83 -25.39
N LYS A 194 -20.39 7.77 -25.33
CA LYS A 194 -19.98 6.41 -25.00
C LYS A 194 -19.44 6.23 -23.58
N HIS A 195 -19.72 7.14 -22.66
CA HIS A 195 -19.34 7.03 -21.25
C HIS A 195 -20.56 7.20 -20.37
N ALA A 196 -20.46 6.77 -19.12
CA ALA A 196 -21.49 6.95 -18.12
C ALA A 196 -20.84 7.35 -16.79
N GLU A 197 -21.67 7.75 -15.83
CA GLU A 197 -21.23 8.01 -14.46
C GLU A 197 -20.12 9.07 -14.36
N THR A 198 -18.95 8.76 -13.80
CA THR A 198 -17.88 9.72 -13.50
C THR A 198 -17.08 10.13 -14.72
N GLU A 199 -16.78 9.20 -15.63
CA GLU A 199 -16.16 9.51 -16.92
C GLU A 199 -17.09 10.37 -17.80
N GLY A 200 -18.38 10.05 -17.80
CA GLY A 200 -19.40 10.88 -18.46
C GLY A 200 -19.52 12.27 -17.85
N PHE A 201 -19.35 12.39 -16.52
CA PHE A 201 -19.30 13.68 -15.83
C PHE A 201 -18.10 14.53 -16.28
N GLY A 202 -16.90 13.92 -16.40
CA GLY A 202 -15.70 14.59 -16.91
C GLY A 202 -15.90 15.15 -18.33
N LYS A 203 -16.40 14.31 -19.24
CA LYS A 203 -16.73 14.73 -20.62
C LYS A 203 -17.79 15.82 -20.66
N MET A 204 -18.85 15.72 -19.86
CA MET A 204 -19.91 16.72 -19.81
C MET A 204 -19.38 18.06 -19.28
N ALA A 205 -18.52 18.04 -18.25
CA ALA A 205 -17.86 19.24 -17.75
C ALA A 205 -17.01 19.92 -18.83
N LYS A 206 -16.17 19.17 -19.55
CA LYS A 206 -15.37 19.69 -20.68
C LYS A 206 -16.26 20.27 -21.78
N ARG A 207 -17.36 19.60 -22.14
CA ARG A 207 -18.34 20.09 -23.13
C ARG A 207 -19.04 21.37 -22.73
N MET A 208 -19.17 21.62 -21.44
CA MET A 208 -19.71 22.87 -20.89
C MET A 208 -18.61 23.90 -20.60
N GLU A 209 -17.41 23.72 -21.17
CA GLU A 209 -16.27 24.64 -21.06
C GLU A 209 -15.74 24.81 -19.64
N TYR A 210 -15.97 23.83 -18.76
CA TYR A 210 -15.34 23.78 -17.45
C TYR A 210 -13.95 23.16 -17.51
N SER A 211 -13.05 23.65 -16.66
CA SER A 211 -11.74 23.05 -16.48
C SER A 211 -11.83 21.72 -15.75
N VAL A 212 -11.22 20.68 -16.31
CA VAL A 212 -11.14 19.33 -15.73
C VAL A 212 -9.67 18.92 -15.69
N VAL A 213 -9.14 18.75 -14.47
CA VAL A 213 -7.71 18.58 -14.23
C VAL A 213 -7.47 17.38 -13.30
N GLY A 214 -6.41 16.63 -13.58
CA GLY A 214 -5.84 15.63 -12.67
C GLY A 214 -4.49 16.08 -12.14
N LEU A 215 -4.16 15.66 -10.92
CA LEU A 215 -2.83 15.82 -10.33
C LEU A 215 -2.10 14.47 -10.34
N PRO A 216 -1.16 14.22 -11.27
CA PRO A 216 -0.54 12.90 -11.44
C PRO A 216 0.36 12.51 -10.27
N HIS A 217 0.89 13.47 -9.52
CA HIS A 217 1.85 13.22 -8.44
C HIS A 217 1.24 13.38 -7.04
N TYR A 218 0.10 14.06 -6.93
CA TYR A 218 -0.65 14.16 -5.68
C TYR A 218 -1.45 12.87 -5.45
N THR A 219 -1.00 12.02 -4.53
CA THR A 219 -1.52 10.64 -4.39
C THR A 219 -2.39 10.46 -3.14
N ILE A 220 -3.51 9.79 -3.30
CA ILE A 220 -4.31 9.22 -2.21
C ILE A 220 -4.34 7.69 -2.31
N TRP A 221 -4.66 7.03 -1.20
CA TRP A 221 -4.55 5.58 -1.07
C TRP A 221 -5.91 4.94 -0.86
N HIS A 222 -6.24 4.01 -1.73
CA HIS A 222 -7.38 3.11 -1.62
C HIS A 222 -7.02 1.89 -0.77
N LEU A 223 -7.99 1.34 -0.04
CA LEU A 223 -7.83 0.12 0.74
C LEU A 223 -7.38 -1.05 -0.15
N TYR A 224 -6.48 -1.88 0.36
CA TYR A 224 -6.17 -3.18 -0.23
C TYR A 224 -7.21 -4.22 0.19
N GLU A 225 -7.95 -4.76 -0.78
CA GLU A 225 -8.82 -5.92 -0.61
C GLU A 225 -8.14 -7.18 -1.13
N PRO A 226 -7.69 -8.11 -0.26
CA PRO A 226 -7.02 -9.33 -0.69
C PRO A 226 -7.95 -10.22 -1.52
N SER A 227 -7.45 -10.75 -2.64
CA SER A 227 -8.13 -11.80 -3.38
C SER A 227 -8.09 -13.13 -2.61
N VAL A 228 -8.88 -14.11 -3.07
CA VAL A 228 -8.87 -15.47 -2.49
C VAL A 228 -7.48 -16.10 -2.53
N ASP A 229 -6.71 -15.84 -3.58
CA ASP A 229 -5.36 -16.38 -3.71
C ASP A 229 -4.35 -15.62 -2.84
N ASP A 230 -4.55 -14.31 -2.65
CA ASP A 230 -3.74 -13.52 -1.72
C ASP A 230 -3.94 -13.99 -0.28
N ILE A 231 -5.18 -14.33 0.11
CA ILE A 231 -5.51 -14.87 1.43
C ILE A 231 -4.77 -16.19 1.66
N LYS A 232 -4.82 -17.12 0.70
CA LYS A 232 -4.09 -18.39 0.81
C LYS A 232 -2.59 -18.18 0.96
N HIS A 233 -2.01 -17.28 0.15
CA HIS A 233 -0.59 -17.01 0.22
C HIS A 233 -0.18 -16.39 1.58
N MET A 234 -1.00 -15.48 2.11
CA MET A 234 -0.80 -14.94 3.46
C MET A 234 -0.86 -16.01 4.54
N GLU A 235 -1.82 -16.94 4.45
CA GLU A 235 -1.92 -18.08 5.37
C GLU A 235 -0.67 -18.97 5.30
N GLU A 236 -0.16 -19.27 4.10
CA GLU A 236 1.07 -20.05 3.90
C GLU A 236 2.29 -19.37 4.53
N MET A 237 2.48 -18.07 4.27
CA MET A 237 3.58 -17.30 4.87
C MET A 237 3.50 -17.23 6.40
N GLU A 238 2.29 -17.14 6.96
CA GLU A 238 2.08 -17.16 8.41
C GLU A 238 2.49 -18.52 9.00
N GLN A 239 2.13 -19.63 8.35
CA GLN A 239 2.55 -20.97 8.78
C GLN A 239 4.07 -21.13 8.71
N GLU A 240 4.72 -20.65 7.65
CA GLU A 240 6.17 -20.67 7.52
C GLU A 240 6.86 -19.81 8.59
N ARG A 241 6.31 -18.63 8.90
CA ARG A 241 6.83 -17.76 9.97
C ARG A 241 6.77 -18.46 11.32
N LEU A 242 5.61 -19.03 11.67
CA LEU A 242 5.42 -19.77 12.92
C LEU A 242 6.33 -21.00 13.01
N ALA A 243 6.59 -21.68 11.89
CA ALA A 243 7.52 -22.80 11.85
C ALA A 243 8.98 -22.35 12.07
N ARG A 244 9.39 -21.24 11.45
CA ARG A 244 10.73 -20.66 11.63
C ARG A 244 10.96 -20.16 13.05
N GLU A 245 9.98 -19.48 13.63
CA GLU A 245 10.03 -19.02 15.03
C GLU A 245 10.20 -20.20 15.99
N LYS A 246 9.43 -21.29 15.80
CA LYS A 246 9.61 -22.52 16.58
C LYS A 246 10.99 -23.15 16.39
N GLU A 247 11.52 -23.18 15.17
CA GLU A 247 12.85 -23.72 14.91
C GLU A 247 13.95 -22.87 15.57
N GLU A 248 13.81 -21.54 15.56
CA GLU A 248 14.71 -20.61 16.24
C GLU A 248 14.63 -20.75 17.77
N GLU A 249 13.42 -20.89 18.33
CA GLU A 249 13.21 -21.20 19.74
C GLU A 249 13.85 -22.54 20.11
N GLU A 250 13.64 -23.60 19.34
CA GLU A 250 14.29 -24.90 19.57
C GLU A 250 15.82 -24.81 19.47
N LYS A 251 16.34 -24.07 18.48
CA LYS A 251 17.80 -23.87 18.32
C LYS A 251 18.38 -23.10 19.50
N THR A 252 17.70 -22.05 19.97
CA THR A 252 18.15 -21.27 21.12
C THR A 252 18.05 -22.07 22.42
N GLU A 253 17.01 -22.89 22.61
CA GLU A 253 16.91 -23.83 23.73
C GLU A 253 17.99 -24.91 23.70
N LYS A 254 18.23 -25.53 22.53
CA LYS A 254 19.32 -26.52 22.35
C LYS A 254 20.68 -25.88 22.64
N ALA A 255 20.93 -24.66 22.16
CA ALA A 255 22.16 -23.93 22.43
C ALA A 255 22.33 -23.61 23.92
N LYS A 256 21.25 -23.22 24.63
CA LYS A 256 21.27 -23.04 26.09
C LYS A 256 21.58 -24.35 26.83
N LYS A 257 20.89 -25.45 26.49
CA LYS A 257 21.13 -26.78 27.08
C LYS A 257 22.56 -27.28 26.85
N VAL A 258 23.11 -27.09 25.65
CA VAL A 258 24.51 -27.43 25.34
C VAL A 258 25.47 -26.56 26.14
N LYS A 259 25.21 -25.25 26.28
CA LYS A 259 26.04 -24.36 27.11
C LYS A 259 25.99 -24.73 28.59
N GLU A 260 24.84 -25.15 29.10
CA GLU A 260 24.69 -25.65 30.47
C GLU A 260 25.38 -27.02 30.66
N GLN A 261 25.28 -27.94 29.70
CA GLN A 261 25.92 -29.25 29.76
C GLN A 261 27.44 -29.25 29.53
N PHE A 262 27.95 -28.36 28.67
CA PHE A 262 29.36 -28.33 28.25
C PHE A 262 30.12 -27.08 28.73
N GLY A 263 29.48 -26.17 29.48
CA GLY A 263 30.10 -24.94 30.00
C GLY A 263 31.30 -25.19 30.92
N ASP A 264 31.36 -26.35 31.58
CA ASP A 264 32.48 -26.75 32.45
C ASP A 264 33.63 -27.48 31.73
N ALA A 265 33.46 -27.83 30.45
CA ALA A 265 34.50 -28.54 29.70
C ALA A 265 35.74 -27.68 29.43
N SER A 266 35.59 -26.36 29.39
CA SER A 266 36.71 -25.42 29.23
C SER A 266 37.60 -25.36 30.48
N THR A 267 36.99 -25.36 31.67
CA THR A 267 37.69 -25.37 32.97
C THR A 267 38.41 -26.70 33.21
N GLN A 268 37.78 -27.81 32.81
CA GLN A 268 38.37 -29.16 32.90
C GLN A 268 39.57 -29.30 31.95
N TRP A 269 39.46 -28.81 30.71
CA TRP A 269 40.55 -28.82 29.73
C TRP A 269 41.75 -27.97 30.16
N GLU A 270 41.53 -26.79 30.76
CA GLU A 270 42.62 -25.97 31.28
C GLU A 270 43.33 -26.62 32.46
N LYS A 271 42.58 -27.29 33.36
CA LYS A 271 43.16 -28.12 34.43
C LYS A 271 43.99 -29.26 33.87
N ASP A 272 43.44 -30.05 32.96
CA ASP A 272 44.13 -31.21 32.36
C ASP A 272 45.41 -30.78 31.61
N LYS A 273 45.38 -29.61 30.95
CA LYS A 273 46.56 -29.02 30.28
C LYS A 273 47.62 -28.53 31.28
N SER A 274 47.19 -27.99 32.42
CA SER A 274 48.09 -27.59 33.50
C SER A 274 48.73 -28.80 34.19
N ASP A 275 47.95 -29.86 34.41
CA ASP A 275 48.38 -31.08 35.07
C ASP A 275 49.36 -31.87 34.18
N MET A 276 49.11 -31.97 32.87
CA MET A 276 50.10 -32.52 31.93
C MET A 276 51.41 -31.73 31.91
N ARG A 277 51.36 -30.39 32.00
CA ARG A 277 52.57 -29.56 32.09
C ARG A 277 53.34 -29.80 33.37
N ASN A 278 52.64 -29.97 34.50
CA ASN A 278 53.25 -30.25 35.79
C ASN A 278 53.87 -31.66 35.84
N LEU A 279 53.17 -32.67 35.30
CA LEU A 279 53.71 -34.03 35.14
C LEU A 279 54.97 -34.07 34.27
N ALA A 280 55.00 -33.32 33.16
CA ALA A 280 56.19 -33.21 32.32
C ALA A 280 57.36 -32.49 33.05
N ALA A 281 57.06 -31.49 33.88
CA ALA A 281 58.06 -30.78 34.69
C ALA A 281 58.62 -31.65 35.82
N ASP A 282 57.79 -32.51 36.43
CA ASP A 282 58.19 -33.43 37.48
C ASP A 282 59.02 -34.60 36.95
N ASP A 283 58.69 -35.16 35.78
CA ASP A 283 59.54 -36.17 35.10
C ASP A 283 60.93 -35.60 34.73
N THR A 284 60.98 -34.31 34.40
CA THR A 284 62.24 -33.59 34.13
C THR A 284 63.04 -33.30 35.41
N LYS A 285 62.36 -33.08 36.56
CA LYS A 285 63.01 -32.92 37.86
C LYS A 285 63.51 -34.26 38.41
N GLN A 286 62.77 -35.35 38.27
CA GLN A 286 63.19 -36.69 38.69
C GLN A 286 64.45 -37.14 37.93
N ARG A 287 64.52 -36.92 36.61
CA ARG A 287 65.75 -37.17 35.84
C ARG A 287 66.94 -36.32 36.29
N LYS A 288 66.72 -35.10 36.81
CA LYS A 288 67.81 -34.25 37.36
C LYS A 288 68.23 -34.65 38.78
N VAL A 289 67.33 -35.22 39.58
CA VAL A 289 67.64 -35.72 40.93
C VAL A 289 68.44 -37.03 40.86
N ASP A 290 68.14 -37.90 39.89
CA ASP A 290 68.89 -39.14 39.69
C ASP A 290 70.32 -38.88 39.17
N ILE A 291 70.54 -37.81 38.39
CA ILE A 291 71.87 -37.36 37.98
C ILE A 291 72.66 -36.77 39.16
N LYS A 292 72.01 -36.06 40.10
CA LYS A 292 72.68 -35.46 41.27
C LYS A 292 73.05 -36.45 42.38
N LYS A 293 72.40 -37.61 42.46
CA LYS A 293 72.76 -38.67 43.44
C LYS A 293 73.95 -39.53 43.02
N GLY A 294 74.42 -39.42 41.77
CA GLY A 294 75.60 -40.14 41.28
C GLY A 294 76.96 -39.51 41.62
N ASP A 295 76.99 -38.25 42.07
CA ASP A 295 78.21 -37.42 42.05
C ASP A 295 78.76 -37.03 43.45
N SER A 296 78.30 -37.66 44.53
CA SER A 296 78.69 -37.29 45.91
C SER A 296 79.18 -38.45 46.80
N GLN A 297 79.93 -39.40 46.24
CA GLN A 297 80.76 -40.33 47.03
C GLN A 297 82.12 -40.52 46.36
N GLY A 298 83.13 -39.78 46.82
CA GLY A 298 84.52 -40.02 46.46
C GLY A 298 85.46 -38.85 46.78
N ASN A 299 85.97 -38.80 48.01
CA ASN A 299 87.41 -38.64 48.32
C ASN A 299 87.64 -38.38 49.81
N ASP A 300 88.11 -39.40 50.52
CA ASP A 300 89.09 -39.22 51.59
C ASP A 300 90.30 -40.08 51.21
N ALA A 301 91.44 -39.42 51.01
CA ALA A 301 92.72 -40.03 50.68
C ALA A 301 93.79 -39.52 51.65
N GLU A 302 94.33 -40.43 52.46
CA GLU A 302 95.73 -40.48 52.91
C GLU A 302 96.05 -41.99 52.91
N GLY A 303 96.97 -42.54 52.12
CA GLY A 303 98.38 -42.21 52.02
C GLY A 303 99.17 -43.34 52.70
N ILE A 304 99.98 -44.11 51.97
CA ILE A 304 101.30 -44.67 52.35
C ILE A 304 101.83 -45.59 51.23
N THR A 305 103.02 -45.23 50.78
CA THR A 305 103.99 -45.92 49.92
C THR A 305 104.29 -47.37 50.31
N LYS A 306 104.33 -48.25 49.31
CA LYS A 306 105.54 -48.88 48.78
C LYS A 306 105.28 -49.53 47.43
#